data_AF-A0A1Z4RNC1-F1
#
_entry.id   AF-A0A1Z4RNC1-F1
#
_cell.length_a   1.000
_cell.length_b   1.000
_cell.length_c   1.000
_cell.angle_alpha   90.00
_cell.angle_beta   90.00
_cell.angle_gamma   90.00
#
_symmetry.space_group_name_H-M   'P 1'
#
loop_
_entity.id
_entity.type
_entity.pdbx_description
1 polymer ?
#
loop_
_entity_poly.entity_id
_entity_poly.type
_entity_poly.pdbx_seq_one_letter_code
_entity_poly.pdbx_strand_id
1 'polypeptide(L)'
;MTALQLVKYWLQGEGQSPDAKIILERFLNQWYTEGDKQEGLINKLRQATTDGNKTFSNALSSWRNSLENSIAEWETKEDRENIIAQLARQIKEQFRKVQPGENDTSRGVWLTNIKQAREGIIRELTKDIDRFLSQLLHPSQPDFSLANSRAWLEALTTELNRNYRDLEARVNSNDKIYTVEEIELKWQDAAQTIEDLEGKGGLLAFNKKKKNSQFQEEARRIIGEVNKLIKHNFDFVLTRETLEIIKSLQHYLSDLNTKASNFYNLLNNIHQAYEKAEIQLKQLNVDEMSGEAIFAEADTEDCYQSLLSDRDRLSQLTLVTIKITDKIGLGESLATCLDAGLIDETQLIEEINLIVDRLFSSRSLDRVQSAVKRFLENYSLSDRSIRLEQILKEAEALLPLNTTAPYFYNDPGKNVEIIGFKDVDNREVTQFKEILFNDLGIPDNQLKAIQAEDEIIFVCEYAAFPLRLIQGLTQMRQHYLRQKSYSTGFLHNDYRVIFPDIIPPDAQEMKQLQDIFYPSLAFGLLPYNQQTGLHELEYYERLRDTHQINTLSSVWDEALEQLVNVKDMAVAKTSEIRSSYPRY
;
A
#
# COMPACT_ATOMS: atom_id res chain seq x y z
N MET A 1 -0.08 -16.94 7.99
CA MET A 1 0.36 -15.53 8.08
C MET A 1 -0.70 -14.70 7.39
N THR A 2 -1.29 -13.72 8.05
CA THR A 2 -2.25 -12.81 7.39
C THR A 2 -1.50 -11.62 6.82
N ALA A 3 -1.95 -11.13 5.66
CA ALA A 3 -1.42 -9.90 5.06
C ALA A 3 -1.43 -8.72 6.06
N LEU A 4 -2.41 -8.69 6.97
CA LEU A 4 -2.50 -7.74 8.06
C LEU A 4 -1.26 -7.72 8.97
N GLN A 5 -0.76 -8.89 9.39
CA GLN A 5 0.40 -8.97 10.29
C GLN A 5 1.71 -8.56 9.60
N LEU A 6 1.85 -8.84 8.30
CA LEU A 6 2.98 -8.36 7.51
C LEU A 6 3.00 -6.83 7.44
N VAL A 7 1.85 -6.21 7.18
CA VAL A 7 1.76 -4.74 7.11
C VAL A 7 1.97 -4.11 8.49
N LYS A 8 1.46 -4.72 9.57
CA LYS A 8 1.78 -4.31 10.96
C LYS A 8 3.29 -4.38 11.23
N TYR A 9 3.95 -5.43 10.79
CA TYR A 9 5.40 -5.58 10.90
C TYR A 9 6.15 -4.49 10.12
N TRP A 10 5.73 -4.12 8.91
CA TRP A 10 6.35 -3.00 8.18
C TRP A 10 6.15 -1.66 8.88
N LEU A 11 4.98 -1.43 9.48
CA LEU A 11 4.66 -0.20 10.19
C LEU A 11 5.41 -0.08 11.52
N GLN A 12 5.42 -1.13 12.34
CA GLN A 12 5.83 -1.09 13.75
C GLN A 12 7.06 -1.93 14.09
N GLY A 13 7.44 -2.87 13.23
CA GLY A 13 8.54 -3.79 13.48
C GLY A 13 8.13 -4.93 14.40
N GLU A 14 9.14 -5.60 14.98
CA GLU A 14 8.94 -6.68 15.94
C GLU A 14 9.54 -6.29 17.30
N GLY A 15 8.76 -6.43 18.37
CA GLY A 15 9.19 -6.07 19.72
C GLY A 15 8.93 -4.62 20.10
N GLN A 16 9.66 -4.11 21.11
CA GLN A 16 9.53 -2.72 21.54
C GLN A 16 10.34 -1.80 20.64
N SER A 17 9.71 -0.72 20.17
CA SER A 17 10.39 0.34 19.42
C SER A 17 11.49 0.97 20.29
N PRO A 18 12.75 0.98 19.84
CA PRO A 18 13.83 1.65 20.54
C PRO A 18 13.58 3.16 20.61
N ASP A 19 14.13 3.82 21.63
CA ASP A 19 14.09 5.28 21.73
C ASP A 19 14.78 5.91 20.51
N ALA A 20 14.08 6.82 19.82
CA ALA A 20 14.59 7.54 18.66
C ALA A 20 15.94 8.23 18.94
N LYS A 21 16.17 8.64 20.20
CA LYS A 21 17.44 9.22 20.63
C LYS A 21 18.61 8.23 20.56
N ILE A 22 18.38 6.96 20.87
CA ILE A 22 19.41 5.90 20.78
C ILE A 22 19.78 5.66 19.32
N ILE A 23 18.77 5.59 18.43
CA ILE A 23 19.00 5.46 16.99
C ILE A 23 19.77 6.67 16.45
N LEU A 24 19.37 7.88 16.86
CA LEU A 24 20.06 9.12 16.49
C LEU A 24 21.51 9.12 16.97
N GLU A 25 21.79 8.75 18.22
CA GLU A 25 23.16 8.70 18.74
C GLU A 25 24.03 7.70 17.98
N ARG A 26 23.49 6.52 17.63
CA ARG A 26 24.18 5.53 16.79
C ARG A 26 24.55 6.10 15.42
N PHE A 27 23.65 6.88 14.81
CA PHE A 27 23.90 7.55 13.54
C PHE A 27 24.96 8.65 13.68
N LEU A 28 24.80 9.55 14.67
CA LEU A 28 25.70 10.71 14.85
C LEU A 28 27.12 10.31 15.23
N ASN A 29 27.34 9.15 15.84
CA ASN A 29 28.68 8.61 16.08
C ASN A 29 29.46 8.34 14.77
N GLN A 30 28.78 8.25 13.62
CA GLN A 30 29.42 8.16 12.31
C GLN A 30 29.83 9.55 11.78
N TRP A 31 29.15 10.60 12.21
CA TRP A 31 29.37 11.98 11.77
C TRP A 31 30.38 12.75 12.62
N TYR A 32 30.46 12.42 13.91
CA TYR A 32 31.27 13.14 14.88
C TYR A 32 32.27 12.21 15.57
N THR A 33 33.53 12.63 15.63
CA THR A 33 34.52 12.04 16.55
C THR A 33 34.13 12.31 18.01
N GLU A 34 34.41 11.35 18.90
CA GLU A 34 34.05 11.41 20.32
C GLU A 34 34.44 12.76 20.97
N GLY A 35 33.46 13.44 21.56
CA GLY A 35 33.64 14.70 22.28
C GLY A 35 33.30 15.99 21.52
N ASP A 36 33.09 15.93 20.20
CA ASP A 36 33.02 17.13 19.33
C ASP A 36 31.63 17.41 18.73
N LYS A 37 30.55 16.95 19.38
CA LYS A 37 29.17 17.01 18.81
C LYS A 37 28.70 18.43 18.45
N GLN A 38 29.20 19.47 19.12
CA GLN A 38 28.81 20.86 18.85
C GLN A 38 29.62 21.54 17.73
N GLU A 39 30.85 21.12 17.46
CA GLU A 39 31.69 21.73 16.41
C GLU A 39 32.04 20.78 15.26
N GLY A 40 31.55 19.55 15.30
CA GLY A 40 32.00 18.49 14.40
C GLY A 40 31.81 18.80 12.91
N LEU A 41 30.71 19.45 12.50
CA LEU A 41 30.54 19.86 11.09
C LEU A 41 31.46 21.02 10.69
N ILE A 42 31.66 22.01 11.57
CA ILE A 42 32.62 23.10 11.34
C ILE A 42 34.02 22.50 11.20
N ASN A 43 34.39 21.56 12.08
CA ASN A 43 35.70 20.93 12.09
C ASN A 43 35.90 20.01 10.87
N LYS A 44 34.86 19.28 10.43
CA LYS A 44 34.88 18.51 9.19
C LYS A 44 35.13 19.41 7.97
N LEU A 45 34.44 20.55 7.86
CA LEU A 45 34.66 21.52 6.78
C LEU A 45 36.05 22.18 6.86
N ARG A 46 36.51 22.52 8.07
CA ARG A 46 37.85 23.08 8.33
C ARG A 46 38.95 22.12 7.87
N GLN A 47 38.82 20.84 8.17
CA GLN A 47 39.79 19.80 7.82
C GLN A 47 39.77 19.47 6.33
N ALA A 48 38.59 19.47 5.70
CA ALA A 48 38.46 19.27 4.25
C ALA A 48 39.01 20.46 3.44
N THR A 49 39.08 21.65 4.04
CA THR A 49 39.61 22.86 3.39
C THR A 49 41.13 22.84 3.38
N THR A 50 41.71 22.47 2.24
CA THR A 50 43.17 22.43 2.03
C THR A 50 43.57 23.25 0.80
N ASP A 51 44.82 23.72 0.77
CA ASP A 51 45.47 24.29 -0.41
C ASP A 51 46.73 23.46 -0.70
N GLY A 52 46.62 22.54 -1.66
CA GLY A 52 47.57 21.44 -1.82
C GLY A 52 47.61 20.56 -0.57
N ASN A 53 48.78 20.44 0.07
CA ASN A 53 48.98 19.62 1.28
C ASN A 53 48.94 20.44 2.59
N LYS A 54 48.50 21.72 2.55
CA LYS A 54 48.52 22.60 3.72
C LYS A 54 47.11 22.92 4.19
N THR A 55 46.91 22.91 5.51
CA THR A 55 45.71 23.45 6.16
C THR A 55 45.84 24.97 6.30
N PHE A 56 44.70 25.67 6.43
CA PHE A 56 44.69 27.12 6.66
C PHE A 56 45.53 27.51 7.89
N SER A 57 45.37 26.79 9.01
CA SER A 57 46.12 27.06 10.24
C SER A 57 47.64 26.93 10.04
N ASN A 58 48.09 25.89 9.33
CA ASN A 58 49.50 25.66 9.05
C ASN A 58 50.07 26.70 8.08
N ALA A 59 49.29 27.09 7.07
CA ALA A 59 49.70 28.12 6.11
C ALA A 59 49.81 29.50 6.78
N LEU A 60 48.83 29.85 7.63
CA LEU A 60 48.79 31.12 8.36
C LEU A 60 49.92 31.21 9.40
N SER A 61 50.17 30.14 10.16
CA SER A 61 51.28 30.10 11.13
C SER A 61 52.64 30.15 10.44
N SER A 62 52.82 29.45 9.32
CA SER A 62 54.06 29.50 8.54
C SER A 62 54.33 30.90 8.00
N TRP A 63 53.30 31.58 7.49
CA TRP A 63 53.42 32.97 7.03
C TRP A 63 53.80 33.90 8.17
N ARG A 64 53.10 33.81 9.31
CA ARG A 64 53.39 34.63 10.49
C ARG A 64 54.83 34.43 10.99
N ASN A 65 55.25 33.18 11.17
CA ASN A 65 56.59 32.85 11.65
C ASN A 65 57.68 33.33 10.69
N SER A 66 57.45 33.24 9.37
CA SER A 66 58.38 33.75 8.37
C SER A 66 58.59 35.26 8.48
N LEU A 67 57.51 36.02 8.72
CA LEU A 67 57.59 37.46 8.92
C LEU A 67 58.23 37.82 10.27
N GLU A 68 57.88 37.13 11.36
CA GLU A 68 58.45 37.37 12.68
C GLU A 68 59.96 37.07 12.73
N ASN A 69 60.42 36.03 12.03
CA ASN A 69 61.84 35.73 11.87
C ASN A 69 62.55 36.81 11.06
N SER A 70 61.93 37.24 9.95
CA SER A 70 62.46 38.37 9.16
C SER A 70 62.62 39.59 10.07
N ILE A 71 61.60 39.96 10.85
CA ILE A 71 61.62 41.07 11.84
C ILE A 71 62.81 41.03 12.77
N ALA A 72 63.19 39.84 13.25
CA ALA A 72 64.28 39.72 14.21
C ALA A 72 65.66 40.07 13.61
N GLU A 73 65.82 39.96 12.29
CA GLU A 73 67.09 40.14 11.58
C GLU A 73 67.39 41.61 11.21
N TRP A 74 66.48 42.56 11.48
CA TRP A 74 66.65 43.95 11.04
C TRP A 74 67.58 44.73 11.97
N GLU A 75 68.62 45.37 11.44
CA GLU A 75 69.54 46.20 12.22
C GLU A 75 69.78 47.60 11.63
N THR A 76 69.76 47.77 10.31
CA THR A 76 70.08 49.04 9.66
C THR A 76 68.84 49.86 9.29
N LYS A 77 69.05 51.11 8.84
CA LYS A 77 67.94 51.97 8.35
C LYS A 77 67.40 51.47 7.01
N GLU A 78 68.30 51.05 6.12
CA GLU A 78 67.96 50.53 4.79
C GLU A 78 67.20 49.21 4.88
N ASP A 79 67.57 48.34 5.85
CA ASP A 79 66.80 47.12 6.14
C ASP A 79 65.37 47.43 6.55
N ARG A 80 65.16 48.49 7.35
CA ARG A 80 63.83 48.90 7.83
C ARG A 80 62.95 49.43 6.71
N GLU A 81 63.47 50.31 5.86
CA GLU A 81 62.72 50.91 4.74
C GLU A 81 62.29 49.84 3.71
N ASN A 82 63.20 48.94 3.30
CA ASN A 82 62.89 47.88 2.33
C ASN A 82 61.78 46.93 2.81
N ILE A 83 61.74 46.72 4.11
CA ILE A 83 60.91 45.71 4.70
C ILE A 83 59.54 46.25 5.10
N ILE A 84 59.42 47.53 5.43
CA ILE A 84 58.11 48.19 5.53
C ILE A 84 57.36 48.01 4.21
N ALA A 85 58.02 48.22 3.06
CA ALA A 85 57.43 47.97 1.75
C ALA A 85 57.08 46.48 1.53
N GLN A 86 57.94 45.57 1.98
CA GLN A 86 57.69 44.12 1.88
C GLN A 86 56.52 43.67 2.76
N LEU A 87 56.40 44.17 3.99
CA LEU A 87 55.31 43.89 4.93
C LEU A 87 53.97 44.35 4.38
N ALA A 88 53.89 45.58 3.87
CA ALA A 88 52.68 46.12 3.26
C ALA A 88 52.16 45.19 2.15
N ARG A 89 53.07 44.77 1.27
CA ARG A 89 52.77 43.85 0.17
C ARG A 89 52.32 42.48 0.67
N GLN A 90 53.07 41.87 1.59
CA GLN A 90 52.76 40.53 2.09
C GLN A 90 51.46 40.48 2.90
N ILE A 91 51.19 41.49 3.72
CA ILE A 91 49.93 41.64 4.47
C ILE A 91 48.75 41.66 3.49
N LYS A 92 48.82 42.51 2.46
CA LYS A 92 47.77 42.63 1.44
C LYS A 92 47.60 41.33 0.63
N GLU A 93 48.69 40.71 0.21
CA GLU A 93 48.67 39.44 -0.53
C GLU A 93 48.06 38.30 0.28
N GLN A 94 48.40 38.15 1.57
CA GLN A 94 47.80 37.11 2.38
C GLN A 94 46.33 37.40 2.70
N PHE A 95 45.98 38.65 2.99
CA PHE A 95 44.58 38.97 3.28
C PHE A 95 43.66 38.76 2.08
N ARG A 96 44.13 39.05 0.86
CA ARG A 96 43.38 38.74 -0.37
C ARG A 96 42.97 37.28 -0.48
N LYS A 97 43.70 36.35 0.13
CA LYS A 97 43.35 34.92 0.14
C LYS A 97 42.11 34.59 0.97
N VAL A 98 41.69 35.50 1.85
CA VAL A 98 40.46 35.39 2.66
C VAL A 98 39.47 36.53 2.37
N GLN A 99 39.59 37.16 1.20
CA GLN A 99 38.67 38.21 0.77
C GLN A 99 37.42 37.61 0.12
N PRO A 100 36.20 38.05 0.48
CA PRO A 100 34.98 37.61 -0.18
C PRO A 100 34.96 38.08 -1.64
N GLY A 101 34.34 37.28 -2.50
CA GLY A 101 34.15 37.59 -3.91
C GLY A 101 32.95 36.85 -4.48
N GLU A 102 32.31 37.46 -5.48
CA GLU A 102 31.09 36.93 -6.11
C GLU A 102 31.40 35.65 -6.90
N ASN A 103 32.55 35.61 -7.58
CA ASN A 103 32.99 34.49 -8.42
C ASN A 103 34.35 33.93 -7.96
N ASP A 104 34.71 32.74 -8.42
CA ASP A 104 35.91 32.02 -7.97
C ASP A 104 37.22 32.76 -8.29
N THR A 105 37.20 33.59 -9.34
CA THR A 105 38.34 34.42 -9.76
C THR A 105 38.53 35.68 -8.92
N SER A 106 37.47 36.20 -8.28
CA SER A 106 37.56 37.37 -7.39
C SER A 106 37.65 36.99 -5.91
N ARG A 107 37.24 35.77 -5.56
CA ARG A 107 37.25 35.27 -4.19
C ARG A 107 38.64 34.75 -3.82
N GLY A 108 39.06 35.04 -2.60
CA GLY A 108 40.29 34.50 -2.04
C GLY A 108 40.32 32.96 -2.07
N VAL A 109 41.49 32.40 -2.38
CA VAL A 109 41.67 30.95 -2.58
C VAL A 109 41.14 30.10 -1.44
N TRP A 110 41.34 30.52 -0.17
CA TRP A 110 40.86 29.75 0.98
C TRP A 110 39.34 29.70 1.04
N LEU A 111 38.66 30.80 0.72
CA LEU A 111 37.20 30.83 0.72
C LEU A 111 36.62 30.07 -0.48
N THR A 112 37.31 30.06 -1.62
CA THR A 112 36.96 29.21 -2.77
C THR A 112 37.08 27.73 -2.39
N ASN A 113 38.15 27.33 -1.70
CA ASN A 113 38.34 25.96 -1.25
C ASN A 113 37.28 25.54 -0.21
N ILE A 114 36.86 26.44 0.70
CA ILE A 114 35.73 26.17 1.62
C ILE A 114 34.47 25.82 0.82
N LYS A 115 34.11 26.64 -0.18
CA LYS A 115 32.91 26.40 -0.99
C LYS A 115 32.99 25.11 -1.81
N GLN A 116 34.17 24.75 -2.31
CA GLN A 116 34.35 23.48 -3.02
C GLN A 116 34.23 22.28 -2.06
N ALA A 117 34.83 22.36 -0.88
CA ALA A 117 34.73 21.33 0.15
C ALA A 117 33.29 21.13 0.65
N ARG A 118 32.52 22.23 0.77
CA ARG A 118 31.09 22.22 1.14
C ARG A 118 30.27 21.26 0.29
N GLU A 119 30.38 21.36 -1.04
CA GLU A 119 29.64 20.49 -1.98
C GLU A 119 30.01 19.00 -1.83
N GLY A 120 31.27 18.71 -1.50
CA GLY A 120 31.72 17.35 -1.19
C GLY A 120 31.04 16.82 0.08
N ILE A 121 31.05 17.62 1.14
CA ILE A 121 30.48 17.25 2.44
C ILE A 121 28.97 17.09 2.37
N ILE A 122 28.24 17.99 1.69
CA ILE A 122 26.78 17.85 1.51
C ILE A 122 26.47 16.49 0.87
N ARG A 123 27.17 16.12 -0.21
CA ARG A 123 26.96 14.83 -0.90
C ARG A 123 27.32 13.64 -0.03
N GLU A 124 28.38 13.71 0.76
CA GLU A 124 28.77 12.66 1.69
C GLU A 124 27.69 12.45 2.77
N LEU A 125 27.29 13.52 3.46
CA LEU A 125 26.30 13.46 4.54
C LEU A 125 24.92 13.03 4.04
N THR A 126 24.53 13.45 2.83
CA THR A 126 23.28 13.00 2.18
C THR A 126 23.31 11.48 1.97
N LYS A 127 24.42 10.95 1.43
CA LYS A 127 24.59 9.49 1.24
C LYS A 127 24.60 8.72 2.55
N ASP A 128 25.13 9.30 3.62
CA ASP A 128 25.09 8.69 4.95
C ASP A 128 23.66 8.55 5.46
N ILE A 129 22.83 9.59 5.28
CA ILE A 129 21.40 9.56 5.62
C ILE A 129 20.69 8.47 4.80
N ASP A 130 20.86 8.47 3.47
CA ASP A 130 20.26 7.46 2.57
C ASP A 130 20.61 6.03 2.99
N ARG A 131 21.90 5.79 3.25
CA ARG A 131 22.42 4.48 3.63
C ARG A 131 21.86 4.02 4.97
N PHE A 132 21.81 4.91 5.96
CA PHE A 132 21.29 4.57 7.29
C PHE A 132 19.78 4.35 7.27
N LEU A 133 19.03 5.15 6.51
CA LEU A 133 17.60 4.94 6.28
C LEU A 133 17.33 3.61 5.59
N SER A 134 18.13 3.26 4.57
CA SER A 134 18.06 1.98 3.87
C SER A 134 18.34 0.79 4.78
N GLN A 135 19.28 0.94 5.72
CA GLN A 135 19.53 -0.05 6.76
C GLN A 135 18.34 -0.17 7.70
N LEU A 136 17.83 0.94 8.27
CA LEU A 136 16.66 0.90 9.16
C LEU A 136 15.42 0.28 8.51
N LEU A 137 15.24 0.46 7.21
CA LEU A 137 14.13 -0.12 6.44
C LEU A 137 14.44 -1.49 5.82
N HIS A 138 15.55 -2.11 6.22
CA HIS A 138 15.86 -3.48 5.82
C HIS A 138 15.22 -4.48 6.81
N PRO A 139 14.39 -5.43 6.35
CA PRO A 139 13.56 -6.28 7.22
C PRO A 139 14.36 -7.13 8.20
N SER A 140 15.59 -7.54 7.85
CA SER A 140 16.43 -8.31 8.78
C SER A 140 17.01 -7.50 9.95
N GLN A 141 16.82 -6.18 10.00
CA GLN A 141 17.39 -5.36 11.08
C GLN A 141 16.55 -5.44 12.35
N PRO A 142 17.19 -5.47 13.54
CA PRO A 142 16.47 -5.47 14.81
C PRO A 142 15.54 -4.26 15.01
N ASP A 143 15.95 -3.09 14.53
CA ASP A 143 15.19 -1.84 14.67
C ASP A 143 14.29 -1.58 13.45
N PHE A 144 14.05 -2.59 12.61
CA PHE A 144 13.26 -2.46 11.40
C PHE A 144 11.84 -1.98 11.71
N SER A 145 11.48 -0.80 11.22
CA SER A 145 10.10 -0.35 11.04
C SER A 145 10.06 1.02 10.36
N LEU A 146 8.93 1.33 9.73
CA LEU A 146 8.67 2.67 9.23
C LEU A 146 8.47 3.68 10.37
N ALA A 147 7.90 3.27 11.50
CA ALA A 147 7.76 4.10 12.69
C ALA A 147 9.13 4.55 13.24
N ASN A 148 10.07 3.63 13.45
CA ASN A 148 11.42 3.93 13.93
C ASN A 148 12.17 4.83 12.94
N SER A 149 12.03 4.56 11.64
CA SER A 149 12.65 5.37 10.58
C SER A 149 12.15 6.81 10.59
N ARG A 150 10.83 7.02 10.74
CA ARG A 150 10.23 8.36 10.87
C ARG A 150 10.65 9.06 12.16
N ALA A 151 10.63 8.35 13.28
CA ALA A 151 11.05 8.92 14.57
C ALA A 151 12.53 9.34 14.55
N TRP A 152 13.39 8.55 13.88
CA TRP A 152 14.79 8.91 13.66
C TRP A 152 14.94 10.14 12.75
N LEU A 153 14.20 10.22 11.63
CA LEU A 153 14.23 11.40 10.76
C LEU A 153 13.79 12.68 11.50
N GLU A 154 12.78 12.59 12.35
CA GLU A 154 12.31 13.71 13.19
C GLU A 154 13.35 14.11 14.25
N ALA A 155 13.98 13.13 14.90
CA ALA A 155 15.04 13.36 15.86
C ALA A 155 16.26 14.03 15.19
N LEU A 156 16.66 13.57 14.00
CA LEU A 156 17.74 14.18 13.22
C LEU A 156 17.40 15.59 12.76
N THR A 157 16.15 15.82 12.33
CA THR A 157 15.64 17.16 11.98
C THR A 157 15.75 18.11 13.18
N THR A 158 15.37 17.64 14.37
CA THR A 158 15.47 18.42 15.61
C THR A 158 16.92 18.77 15.94
N GLU A 159 17.84 17.83 15.80
CA GLU A 159 19.28 18.08 16.04
C GLU A 159 19.87 19.06 15.02
N LEU A 160 19.51 18.95 13.73
CA LEU A 160 19.94 19.92 12.71
C LEU A 160 19.36 21.31 12.97
N ASN A 161 18.10 21.42 13.41
CA ASN A 161 17.48 22.69 13.78
C ASN A 161 18.17 23.35 14.97
N ARG A 162 18.62 22.55 15.95
CA ARG A 162 19.43 23.04 17.06
C ARG A 162 20.76 23.57 16.57
N ASN A 163 21.49 22.78 15.77
CA ASN A 163 22.78 23.19 15.21
C ASN A 163 22.65 24.44 14.33
N TYR A 164 21.57 24.55 13.54
CA TYR A 164 21.26 25.75 12.76
C TYR A 164 21.19 26.99 13.64
N ARG A 165 20.39 26.95 14.72
CA ARG A 165 20.22 28.09 15.64
C ARG A 165 21.53 28.49 16.31
N ASP A 166 22.32 27.50 16.73
CA ASP A 166 23.62 27.73 17.35
C ASP A 166 24.61 28.40 16.37
N LEU A 167 24.64 27.96 15.11
CA LEU A 167 25.47 28.58 14.06
C LEU A 167 24.97 29.96 13.64
N GLU A 168 23.66 30.15 13.51
CA GLU A 168 23.05 31.43 13.16
C GLU A 168 23.34 32.48 14.24
N ALA A 169 23.24 32.09 15.52
CA ALA A 169 23.64 32.95 16.63
C ALA A 169 25.12 33.34 16.54
N ARG A 170 26.03 32.40 16.20
CA ARG A 170 27.46 32.68 16.01
C ARG A 170 27.73 33.61 14.83
N VAL A 171 27.01 33.45 13.72
CA VAL A 171 27.13 34.35 12.54
C VAL A 171 26.62 35.74 12.89
N ASN A 172 25.53 35.86 13.64
CA ASN A 172 24.97 37.15 14.05
C ASN A 172 25.81 37.84 15.15
N SER A 173 26.52 37.08 15.99
CA SER A 173 27.41 37.64 17.01
C SER A 173 28.79 38.03 16.48
N ASN A 174 29.29 37.34 15.44
CA ASN A 174 30.55 37.69 14.81
C ASN A 174 30.32 38.85 13.86
N ASP A 175 30.79 40.03 14.28
CA ASP A 175 30.75 41.24 13.46
C ASP A 175 31.39 41.01 12.08
N LYS A 176 30.85 41.78 11.11
CA LYS A 176 31.18 41.90 9.69
C LYS A 176 32.52 41.30 9.21
N ILE A 177 32.53 40.82 7.97
CA ILE A 177 33.77 40.49 7.25
C ILE A 177 34.62 41.75 7.11
N TYR A 178 35.89 41.66 7.50
CA TYR A 178 36.84 42.76 7.34
C TYR A 178 37.23 42.94 5.87
N THR A 179 37.49 44.19 5.46
CA THR A 179 37.87 44.52 4.08
C THR A 179 39.37 44.84 3.96
N VAL A 180 39.86 44.92 2.71
CA VAL A 180 41.26 45.25 2.44
C VAL A 180 41.56 46.67 2.91
N GLU A 181 40.61 47.58 2.75
CA GLU A 181 40.70 48.99 3.14
C GLU A 181 40.89 49.13 4.67
N GLU A 182 40.20 48.31 5.47
CA GLU A 182 40.36 48.33 6.93
C GLU A 182 41.75 47.85 7.37
N ILE A 183 42.34 46.92 6.62
CA ILE A 183 43.72 46.49 6.86
C ILE A 183 44.73 47.52 6.36
N GLU A 184 44.46 48.17 5.24
CA GLU A 184 45.30 49.27 4.75
C GLU A 184 45.32 50.43 5.73
N LEU A 185 44.19 50.77 6.35
CA LEU A 185 44.11 51.77 7.43
C LEU A 185 44.94 51.37 8.65
N LYS A 186 44.82 50.11 9.12
CA LYS A 186 45.64 49.58 10.23
C LYS A 186 47.13 49.59 9.90
N TRP A 187 47.48 49.27 8.66
CA TRP A 187 48.85 49.33 8.19
C TRP A 187 49.37 50.76 8.10
N GLN A 188 48.58 51.71 7.60
CA GLN A 188 48.95 53.13 7.53
C GLN A 188 49.21 53.72 8.91
N ASP A 189 48.38 53.39 9.91
CA ASP A 189 48.57 53.80 11.31
C ASP A 189 49.89 53.24 11.89
N ALA A 190 50.16 51.95 11.66
CA ALA A 190 51.41 51.33 12.07
C ALA A 190 52.62 51.94 11.33
N ALA A 191 52.50 52.20 10.03
CA ALA A 191 53.55 52.82 9.22
C ALA A 191 53.86 54.25 9.69
N GLN A 192 52.85 55.05 10.03
CA GLN A 192 53.03 56.38 10.61
C GLN A 192 53.73 56.31 11.98
N THR A 193 53.33 55.36 12.82
CA THR A 193 53.98 55.13 14.12
C THR A 193 55.45 54.75 13.96
N ILE A 194 55.76 53.92 12.96
CA ILE A 194 57.11 53.51 12.59
C ILE A 194 57.92 54.73 12.07
N GLU A 195 57.34 55.57 11.22
CA GLU A 195 57.98 56.79 10.70
C GLU A 195 58.25 57.83 11.80
N ASP A 196 57.33 57.99 12.75
CA ASP A 196 57.49 58.87 13.92
C ASP A 196 58.63 58.39 14.84
N LEU A 197 58.81 57.08 14.99
CA LEU A 197 59.96 56.50 15.68
C LEU A 197 61.25 56.76 14.91
N GLU A 198 61.19 56.81 13.57
CA GLU A 198 62.30 57.16 12.68
C GLU A 198 62.74 58.63 12.85
N GLY A 199 61.78 59.55 12.97
CA GLY A 199 62.00 60.99 13.14
C GLY A 199 62.52 61.42 14.52
N LYS A 200 62.31 60.61 15.57
CA LYS A 200 62.91 60.85 16.90
C LYS A 200 64.42 60.57 16.88
N GLY A 201 65.22 61.62 16.71
CA GLY A 201 66.68 61.57 16.64
C GLY A 201 67.33 61.07 17.94
N GLY A 202 68.11 60.00 17.85
CA GLY A 202 68.89 59.44 18.97
C GLY A 202 70.38 59.39 18.63
N LEU A 203 71.16 60.32 19.22
CA LEU A 203 72.59 60.51 18.98
C LEU A 203 73.53 59.48 19.66
N LEU A 204 73.02 58.45 20.35
CA LEU A 204 73.83 57.49 21.13
C LEU A 204 73.50 56.02 20.80
N ALA A 205 74.50 55.14 20.85
CA ALA A 205 74.37 53.70 20.51
C ALA A 205 73.30 52.96 21.36
N PHE A 206 73.08 53.37 22.62
CA PHE A 206 72.00 52.86 23.46
C PHE A 206 70.59 53.24 22.95
N ASN A 207 70.44 54.40 22.30
CA ASN A 207 69.17 54.81 21.68
C ASN A 207 68.90 54.07 20.37
N LYS A 208 69.93 53.61 19.65
CA LYS A 208 69.75 52.81 18.42
C LYS A 208 69.14 51.44 18.70
N LYS A 209 69.63 50.70 19.71
CA LYS A 209 69.06 49.39 20.09
C LYS A 209 67.63 49.51 20.60
N LYS A 210 67.34 50.50 21.44
CA LYS A 210 65.98 50.76 21.95
C LYS A 210 65.00 51.12 20.83
N LYS A 211 65.42 51.98 19.90
CA LYS A 211 64.64 52.31 18.70
C LYS A 211 64.38 51.08 17.86
N ASN A 212 65.39 50.26 17.59
CA ASN A 212 65.23 49.04 16.79
C ASN A 212 64.25 48.05 17.44
N SER A 213 64.33 47.88 18.77
CA SER A 213 63.36 47.08 19.53
C SER A 213 61.92 47.59 19.39
N GLN A 214 61.71 48.91 19.42
CA GLN A 214 60.38 49.52 19.27
C GLN A 214 59.81 49.33 17.86
N PHE A 215 60.66 49.42 16.83
CA PHE A 215 60.27 49.11 15.44
C PHE A 215 59.83 47.65 15.31
N GLN A 216 60.63 46.71 15.84
CA GLN A 216 60.31 45.29 15.78
C GLN A 216 59.03 44.95 16.56
N GLU A 217 58.81 45.59 17.70
CA GLU A 217 57.60 45.40 18.51
C GLU A 217 56.35 45.86 17.76
N GLU A 218 56.39 47.03 17.12
CA GLU A 218 55.29 47.57 16.34
C GLU A 218 55.00 46.74 15.08
N ALA A 219 56.05 46.27 14.38
CA ALA A 219 55.92 45.36 13.24
C ALA A 219 55.30 44.02 13.64
N ARG A 220 55.68 43.45 14.80
CA ARG A 220 55.05 42.24 15.35
C ARG A 220 53.61 42.49 15.76
N ARG A 221 53.30 43.67 16.33
CA ARG A 221 51.93 44.07 16.70
C ARG A 221 51.01 44.04 15.49
N ILE A 222 51.38 44.73 14.39
CA ILE A 222 50.52 44.82 13.21
C ILE A 222 50.34 43.45 12.52
N ILE A 223 51.38 42.62 12.45
CA ILE A 223 51.24 41.23 11.96
C ILE A 223 50.29 40.43 12.85
N GLY A 224 50.44 40.56 14.17
CA GLY A 224 49.56 39.89 15.13
C GLY A 224 48.09 40.29 14.96
N GLU A 225 47.82 41.57 14.70
CA GLU A 225 46.48 42.07 14.39
C GLU A 225 45.95 41.58 13.06
N VAL A 226 46.72 41.72 11.97
CA VAL A 226 46.33 41.22 10.65
C VAL A 226 46.09 39.71 10.68
N ASN A 227 46.93 38.95 11.39
CA ASN A 227 46.75 37.51 11.58
C ASN A 227 45.41 37.18 12.26
N LYS A 228 44.98 37.97 13.25
CA LYS A 228 43.66 37.83 13.87
C LYS A 228 42.54 38.15 12.89
N LEU A 229 42.67 39.19 12.08
CA LEU A 229 41.66 39.56 11.07
C LEU A 229 41.55 38.51 9.95
N ILE A 230 42.68 37.99 9.47
CA ILE A 230 42.71 36.90 8.48
C ILE A 230 41.99 35.68 9.03
N LYS A 231 42.31 35.30 10.27
CA LYS A 231 41.66 34.18 10.95
C LYS A 231 40.16 34.43 11.15
N HIS A 232 39.76 35.63 11.55
CA HIS A 232 38.36 36.03 11.70
C HIS A 232 37.57 35.86 10.41
N ASN A 233 38.06 36.43 9.30
CA ASN A 233 37.38 36.31 8.00
C ASN A 233 37.22 34.84 7.57
N PHE A 234 38.26 34.03 7.78
CA PHE A 234 38.20 32.61 7.49
C PHE A 234 37.17 31.88 8.36
N ASP A 235 37.24 32.03 9.69
CA ASP A 235 36.34 31.36 10.64
C ASP A 235 34.88 31.83 10.46
N PHE A 236 34.65 33.11 10.12
CA PHE A 236 33.32 33.65 9.80
C PHE A 236 32.72 32.98 8.57
N VAL A 237 33.47 32.93 7.47
CA VAL A 237 32.99 32.29 6.22
C VAL A 237 32.83 30.79 6.43
N LEU A 238 33.73 30.14 7.17
CA LEU A 238 33.61 28.72 7.53
C LEU A 238 32.30 28.43 8.28
N THR A 239 31.95 29.28 9.26
CA THR A 239 30.69 29.16 10.02
C THR A 239 29.48 29.34 9.09
N ARG A 240 29.51 30.37 8.23
CA ARG A 240 28.43 30.66 7.27
C ARG A 240 28.22 29.53 6.26
N GLU A 241 29.31 29.01 5.70
CA GLU A 241 29.21 27.90 4.73
C GLU A 241 28.81 26.59 5.41
N THR A 242 29.15 26.38 6.69
CA THR A 242 28.61 25.25 7.48
C THR A 242 27.09 25.38 7.67
N LEU A 243 26.59 26.59 7.90
CA LEU A 243 25.15 26.86 8.00
C LEU A 243 24.42 26.52 6.67
N GLU A 244 25.05 26.77 5.52
CA GLU A 244 24.52 26.34 4.22
C GLU A 244 24.50 24.81 4.04
N ILE A 245 25.48 24.07 4.62
CA ILE A 245 25.42 22.60 4.69
C ILE A 245 24.18 22.17 5.47
N ILE A 246 23.96 22.75 6.66
CA ILE A 246 22.80 22.41 7.50
C ILE A 246 21.49 22.71 6.78
N LYS A 247 21.35 23.87 6.13
CA LYS A 247 20.16 24.21 5.33
C LYS A 247 19.88 23.18 4.23
N SER A 248 20.94 22.77 3.52
CA SER A 248 20.82 21.76 2.45
C SER A 248 20.33 20.42 3.01
N LEU A 249 20.87 19.99 4.16
CA LEU A 249 20.44 18.78 4.84
C LEU A 249 19.02 18.89 5.41
N GLN A 250 18.63 20.04 5.97
CA GLN A 250 17.26 20.29 6.44
C GLN A 250 16.25 20.19 5.30
N HIS A 251 16.55 20.78 4.14
CA HIS A 251 15.69 20.68 2.96
C HIS A 251 15.56 19.21 2.52
N TYR A 252 16.68 18.51 2.42
CA TYR A 252 16.70 17.10 2.05
C TYR A 252 15.96 16.19 3.05
N LEU A 253 16.08 16.43 4.36
CA LEU A 253 15.32 15.70 5.38
C LEU A 253 13.82 16.02 5.34
N SER A 254 13.44 17.25 4.99
CA SER A 254 12.03 17.61 4.79
C SER A 254 11.41 16.79 3.66
N ASP A 255 12.13 16.62 2.56
CA ASP A 255 11.70 15.80 1.43
C ASP A 255 11.59 14.32 1.84
N LEU A 256 12.58 13.78 2.56
CA LEU A 256 12.53 12.41 3.07
C LEU A 256 11.39 12.18 4.07
N ASN A 257 11.13 13.13 4.98
CA ASN A 257 10.00 13.05 5.91
C ASN A 257 8.67 13.01 5.18
N THR A 258 8.53 13.79 4.10
CA THR A 258 7.33 13.80 3.26
C THR A 258 7.14 12.44 2.58
N LYS A 259 8.21 11.91 1.97
CA LYS A 259 8.22 10.58 1.36
C LYS A 259 7.85 9.47 2.36
N ALA A 260 8.47 9.46 3.55
CA ALA A 260 8.17 8.50 4.61
C ALA A 260 6.74 8.62 5.14
N SER A 261 6.19 9.82 5.21
CA SER A 261 4.80 10.05 5.63
C SER A 261 3.80 9.58 4.58
N ASN A 262 4.08 9.80 3.30
CA ASN A 262 3.25 9.29 2.20
C ASN A 262 3.23 7.76 2.18
N PHE A 263 4.40 7.12 2.30
CA PHE A 263 4.47 5.67 2.36
C PHE A 263 3.79 5.10 3.61
N TYR A 264 3.90 5.79 4.75
CA TYR A 264 3.19 5.40 5.96
C TYR A 264 1.66 5.45 5.77
N ASN A 265 1.16 6.51 5.14
CA ASN A 265 -0.27 6.65 4.86
C ASN A 265 -0.77 5.55 3.91
N LEU A 266 0.02 5.22 2.87
CA LEU A 266 -0.27 4.10 1.97
C LEU A 266 -0.39 2.78 2.75
N LEU A 267 0.62 2.44 3.55
CA LEU A 267 0.60 1.21 4.36
C LEU A 267 -0.54 1.21 5.39
N ASN A 268 -0.87 2.36 5.96
CA ASN A 268 -1.98 2.48 6.90
C ASN A 268 -3.35 2.30 6.21
N ASN A 269 -3.52 2.77 4.98
CA ASN A 269 -4.71 2.52 4.18
C ASN A 269 -4.86 1.02 3.89
N ILE A 270 -3.77 0.37 3.48
CA ILE A 270 -3.73 -1.09 3.23
C ILE A 270 -4.05 -1.85 4.52
N HIS A 271 -3.46 -1.43 5.65
CA HIS A 271 -3.75 -2.01 6.97
C HIS A 271 -5.24 -1.93 7.31
N GLN A 272 -5.86 -0.75 7.14
CA GLN A 272 -7.30 -0.55 7.36
C GLN A 272 -8.16 -1.37 6.39
N ALA A 273 -7.74 -1.53 5.14
CA ALA A 273 -8.43 -2.36 4.16
C ALA A 273 -8.47 -3.83 4.61
N TYR A 274 -7.33 -4.37 5.06
CA TYR A 274 -7.26 -5.73 5.59
C TYR A 274 -8.04 -5.89 6.90
N GLU A 275 -7.96 -4.92 7.82
CA GLU A 275 -8.71 -4.96 9.08
C GLU A 275 -10.22 -4.92 8.83
N LYS A 276 -10.67 -4.07 7.90
CA LYS A 276 -12.08 -4.02 7.48
C LYS A 276 -12.53 -5.32 6.85
N ALA A 277 -11.71 -5.92 5.98
CA ALA A 277 -12.02 -7.21 5.37
C ALA A 277 -12.15 -8.32 6.44
N GLU A 278 -11.25 -8.35 7.43
CA GLU A 278 -11.34 -9.28 8.55
C GLU A 278 -12.63 -9.09 9.37
N ILE A 279 -12.99 -7.85 9.69
CA ILE A 279 -14.24 -7.54 10.40
C ILE A 279 -15.47 -7.96 9.58
N GLN A 280 -15.49 -7.67 8.27
CA GLN A 280 -16.59 -8.04 7.39
C GLN A 280 -16.76 -9.56 7.30
N LEU A 281 -15.66 -10.31 7.18
CA LEU A 281 -15.68 -11.78 7.17
C LEU A 281 -16.21 -12.35 8.50
N LYS A 282 -15.87 -11.72 9.63
CA LYS A 282 -16.44 -12.10 10.95
C LYS A 282 -17.94 -11.79 11.04
N GLN A 283 -18.41 -10.71 10.41
CA GLN A 283 -19.80 -10.27 10.45
C GLN A 283 -20.72 -10.98 9.45
N LEU A 284 -20.18 -11.61 8.41
CA LEU A 284 -20.92 -12.41 7.42
C LEU A 284 -21.77 -13.54 8.04
N ASN A 285 -21.49 -13.92 9.28
CA ASN A 285 -22.22 -14.94 10.05
C ASN A 285 -23.54 -14.48 10.70
N VAL A 286 -23.97 -13.22 10.58
CA VAL A 286 -25.08 -12.72 11.43
C VAL A 286 -26.39 -12.45 10.68
N ASP A 287 -26.38 -12.02 9.41
CA ASP A 287 -27.61 -11.51 8.76
C ASP A 287 -28.03 -12.15 7.42
N GLU A 288 -27.16 -12.86 6.69
CA GLU A 288 -27.48 -13.29 5.30
C GLU A 288 -27.48 -14.81 5.04
N MET A 289 -26.96 -15.64 5.96
CA MET A 289 -27.03 -17.11 5.85
C MET A 289 -27.55 -17.72 7.15
N SER A 290 -28.59 -18.55 7.07
CA SER A 290 -28.94 -19.47 8.15
C SER A 290 -27.81 -20.49 8.31
N GLY A 291 -26.86 -20.23 9.22
CA GLY A 291 -25.70 -21.08 9.40
C GLY A 291 -25.05 -20.88 10.76
N GLU A 292 -24.40 -21.93 11.26
CA GLU A 292 -23.64 -21.89 12.51
C GLU A 292 -22.15 -21.93 12.19
N ALA A 293 -21.41 -20.93 12.67
CA ALA A 293 -19.95 -20.93 12.58
C ALA A 293 -19.36 -21.96 13.54
N ILE A 294 -18.75 -23.02 13.00
CA ILE A 294 -18.08 -24.08 13.78
C ILE A 294 -16.61 -23.70 14.10
N PHE A 295 -16.16 -22.52 13.66
CA PHE A 295 -14.86 -21.94 13.97
C PHE A 295 -15.00 -20.87 15.06
N ALA A 296 -14.25 -21.02 16.15
CA ALA A 296 -14.13 -20.02 17.19
C ALA A 296 -13.06 -18.97 16.84
N GLU A 297 -13.11 -17.78 17.45
CA GLU A 297 -12.06 -16.77 17.26
C GLU A 297 -10.66 -17.29 17.67
N ALA A 298 -10.60 -18.13 18.70
CA ALA A 298 -9.37 -18.77 19.15
C ALA A 298 -8.70 -19.63 18.05
N ASP A 299 -9.47 -20.21 17.13
CA ASP A 299 -8.93 -21.02 16.03
C ASP A 299 -8.10 -20.20 15.04
N THR A 300 -8.43 -18.92 14.88
CA THR A 300 -7.68 -18.01 13.99
C THR A 300 -6.29 -17.73 14.57
N GLU A 301 -6.23 -17.52 15.88
CA GLU A 301 -4.98 -17.29 16.62
C GLU A 301 -4.15 -18.57 16.72
N ASP A 302 -4.77 -19.72 16.97
CA ASP A 302 -4.10 -21.02 16.97
C ASP A 302 -3.54 -21.37 15.58
N CYS A 303 -4.31 -21.16 14.52
CA CYS A 303 -3.81 -21.29 13.15
C CYS A 303 -2.62 -20.36 12.92
N TYR A 304 -2.68 -19.13 13.39
CA TYR A 304 -1.59 -18.16 13.27
C TYR A 304 -0.31 -18.62 13.98
N GLN A 305 -0.37 -18.91 15.28
CA GLN A 305 0.78 -19.35 16.09
C GLN A 305 1.38 -20.64 15.55
N SER A 306 0.53 -21.50 14.99
CA SER A 306 0.97 -22.76 14.41
C SER A 306 1.66 -22.57 13.05
N LEU A 307 1.22 -21.61 12.22
CA LEU A 307 1.83 -21.28 10.92
C LEU A 307 3.10 -20.44 11.04
N LEU A 308 3.17 -19.60 12.07
CA LEU A 308 4.27 -18.72 12.40
C LEU A 308 4.59 -18.85 13.89
N SER A 309 5.33 -19.90 14.24
CA SER A 309 5.87 -20.00 15.60
C SER A 309 6.76 -18.78 15.90
N ASP A 310 6.74 -18.30 17.14
CA ASP A 310 7.52 -17.12 17.55
C ASP A 310 9.01 -17.24 17.22
N ARG A 311 9.56 -18.46 17.18
CA ARG A 311 10.95 -18.73 16.85
C ARG A 311 11.31 -18.37 15.40
N ASP A 312 10.41 -18.61 14.46
CA ASP A 312 10.68 -18.44 13.02
C ASP A 312 10.01 -17.19 12.44
N ARG A 313 9.19 -16.49 13.23
CA ARG A 313 8.36 -15.37 12.81
C ARG A 313 9.15 -14.29 12.07
N LEU A 314 10.20 -13.74 12.69
CA LEU A 314 11.06 -12.72 12.07
C LEU A 314 11.65 -13.17 10.74
N SER A 315 12.13 -14.42 10.69
CA SER A 315 12.76 -14.99 9.48
C SER A 315 11.76 -15.14 8.34
N GLN A 316 10.53 -15.55 8.65
CA GLN A 316 9.46 -15.67 7.66
C GLN A 316 8.96 -14.30 7.18
N LEU A 317 8.76 -13.34 8.09
CA LEU A 317 8.38 -11.97 7.74
C LEU A 317 9.45 -11.29 6.87
N THR A 318 10.72 -11.50 7.19
CA THR A 318 11.85 -11.04 6.39
C THR A 318 11.83 -11.64 4.99
N LEU A 319 11.68 -12.97 4.89
CA LEU A 319 11.63 -13.68 3.61
C LEU A 319 10.46 -13.21 2.73
N VAL A 320 9.29 -13.02 3.32
CA VAL A 320 8.09 -12.54 2.61
C VAL A 320 8.32 -11.12 2.11
N THR A 321 8.85 -10.24 2.96
CA THR A 321 9.14 -8.85 2.61
C THR A 321 10.09 -8.78 1.43
N ILE A 322 11.21 -9.49 1.48
CA ILE A 322 12.21 -9.53 0.39
C ILE A 322 11.58 -10.05 -0.91
N LYS A 323 10.74 -11.08 -0.85
CA LYS A 323 10.08 -11.59 -2.06
C LYS A 323 9.12 -10.60 -2.69
N ILE A 324 8.40 -9.81 -1.88
CA ILE A 324 7.49 -8.77 -2.37
C ILE A 324 8.31 -7.65 -3.01
N THR A 325 9.34 -7.17 -2.32
CA THR A 325 10.17 -6.07 -2.82
C THR A 325 10.98 -6.46 -4.06
N ASP A 326 11.47 -7.70 -4.16
CA ASP A 326 12.10 -8.24 -5.37
C ASP A 326 11.14 -8.27 -6.55
N LYS A 327 9.87 -8.65 -6.32
CA LYS A 327 8.85 -8.75 -7.37
C LYS A 327 8.43 -7.39 -7.94
N ILE A 328 8.42 -6.38 -7.09
CA ILE A 328 8.11 -5.00 -7.48
C ILE A 328 9.38 -4.28 -8.02
N GLY A 329 10.54 -4.94 -7.99
CA GLY A 329 11.79 -4.42 -8.55
C GLY A 329 12.50 -3.41 -7.64
N LEU A 330 12.25 -3.50 -6.33
CA LEU A 330 12.62 -2.51 -5.31
C LEU A 330 13.82 -2.95 -4.44
N GLY A 331 14.41 -4.13 -4.68
CA GLY A 331 15.54 -4.67 -3.91
C GLY A 331 15.12 -5.21 -2.54
N GLU A 332 16.06 -5.38 -1.60
CA GLU A 332 15.80 -6.07 -0.32
C GLU A 332 15.28 -5.16 0.82
N SER A 333 15.29 -3.83 0.63
CA SER A 333 14.89 -2.83 1.64
C SER A 333 13.61 -2.10 1.24
N LEU A 334 12.79 -1.72 2.21
CA LEU A 334 11.61 -0.88 1.97
C LEU A 334 11.96 0.61 1.71
N ALA A 335 13.23 1.02 1.79
CA ALA A 335 13.60 2.41 1.54
C ALA A 335 13.33 2.87 0.11
N THR A 336 13.40 1.96 -0.86
CA THR A 336 13.05 2.23 -2.26
C THR A 336 11.55 2.46 -2.45
N CYS A 337 10.71 1.98 -1.53
CA CYS A 337 9.27 2.23 -1.52
C CYS A 337 8.89 3.67 -1.15
N LEU A 338 9.85 4.47 -0.67
CA LEU A 338 9.63 5.86 -0.27
C LEU A 338 9.47 6.81 -1.47
N ASP A 339 9.96 6.43 -2.66
CA ASP A 339 9.89 7.28 -3.83
C ASP A 339 8.48 7.29 -4.44
N ALA A 340 7.91 8.49 -4.54
CA ALA A 340 6.53 8.69 -4.97
C ALA A 340 6.30 8.21 -6.41
N GLY A 341 5.21 7.46 -6.61
CA GLY A 341 4.80 6.95 -7.92
C GLY A 341 5.40 5.61 -8.33
N LEU A 342 6.26 5.01 -7.49
CA LEU A 342 6.77 3.65 -7.74
C LEU A 342 5.81 2.53 -7.31
N ILE A 343 4.92 2.81 -6.35
CA ILE A 343 4.04 1.81 -5.76
C ILE A 343 2.59 2.27 -5.86
N ASP A 344 1.79 1.48 -6.55
CA ASP A 344 0.34 1.58 -6.54
C ASP A 344 -0.26 0.73 -5.41
N GLU A 345 -1.29 1.25 -4.74
CA GLU A 345 -1.94 0.57 -3.61
C GLU A 345 -2.52 -0.79 -4.02
N THR A 346 -3.17 -0.85 -5.19
CA THR A 346 -3.84 -2.06 -5.69
C THR A 346 -2.80 -3.11 -6.05
N GLN A 347 -1.75 -2.70 -6.77
CA GLN A 347 -0.64 -3.60 -7.13
C GLN A 347 0.05 -4.18 -5.88
N LEU A 348 0.27 -3.35 -4.86
CA LEU A 348 0.91 -3.82 -3.62
C LEU A 348 0.01 -4.81 -2.86
N ILE A 349 -1.30 -4.56 -2.80
CA ILE A 349 -2.27 -5.50 -2.20
C ILE A 349 -2.25 -6.83 -2.95
N GLU A 350 -2.31 -6.81 -4.29
CA GLU A 350 -2.28 -8.02 -5.12
C GLU A 350 -1.00 -8.83 -4.89
N GLU A 351 0.17 -8.20 -4.92
CA GLU A 351 1.46 -8.89 -4.71
C GLU A 351 1.61 -9.43 -3.27
N ILE A 352 1.15 -8.68 -2.27
CA ILE A 352 1.09 -9.17 -0.88
C ILE A 352 0.26 -10.47 -0.84
N ASN A 353 -0.98 -10.42 -1.33
CA ASN A 353 -1.88 -11.58 -1.29
C ASN A 353 -1.29 -12.79 -2.02
N LEU A 354 -0.81 -12.60 -3.25
CA LEU A 354 -0.21 -13.67 -4.05
C LEU A 354 0.99 -14.34 -3.36
N ILE A 355 1.87 -13.56 -2.73
CA ILE A 355 3.09 -14.10 -2.10
C ILE A 355 2.76 -14.76 -0.75
N VAL A 356 1.86 -14.16 0.03
CA VAL A 356 1.36 -14.76 1.28
C VAL A 356 0.66 -16.09 0.99
N ASP A 357 -0.27 -16.12 0.04
CA ASP A 357 -0.98 -17.34 -0.32
C ASP A 357 -0.01 -18.41 -0.80
N ARG A 358 0.93 -18.07 -1.69
CA ARG A 358 1.90 -19.03 -2.19
C ARG A 358 2.78 -19.65 -1.10
N LEU A 359 3.13 -18.90 -0.06
CA LEU A 359 4.02 -19.36 1.01
C LEU A 359 3.29 -20.13 2.11
N PHE A 360 2.03 -19.81 2.37
CA PHE A 360 1.31 -20.31 3.55
C PHE A 360 0.08 -21.17 3.25
N SER A 361 -0.49 -21.15 2.03
CA SER A 361 -1.72 -21.89 1.68
C SER A 361 -1.62 -23.41 1.87
N SER A 362 -0.50 -24.03 1.49
CA SER A 362 -0.34 -25.47 1.67
C SER A 362 -0.25 -25.86 3.16
N ARG A 363 0.34 -24.99 3.99
CA ARG A 363 0.50 -25.23 5.43
C ARG A 363 -0.81 -24.99 6.19
N SER A 364 -1.69 -24.13 5.68
CA SER A 364 -3.00 -23.89 6.27
C SER A 364 -3.97 -25.03 5.98
N LEU A 365 -3.99 -25.55 4.75
CA LEU A 365 -4.91 -26.63 4.35
C LEU A 365 -4.71 -27.92 5.18
N ASP A 366 -3.46 -28.28 5.50
CA ASP A 366 -3.16 -29.47 6.31
C ASP A 366 -3.61 -29.34 7.79
N ARG A 367 -4.05 -28.15 8.23
CA ARG A 367 -4.37 -27.87 9.64
C ARG A 367 -5.82 -27.46 9.90
N VAL A 368 -6.59 -27.13 8.86
CA VAL A 368 -8.03 -26.91 9.00
C VAL A 368 -8.66 -28.26 9.31
N GLN A 369 -9.11 -28.45 10.56
CA GLN A 369 -9.89 -29.64 10.90
C GLN A 369 -11.22 -29.64 10.15
N SER A 370 -11.66 -30.81 9.69
CA SER A 370 -12.95 -30.94 9.01
C SER A 370 -14.12 -30.43 9.86
N ALA A 371 -15.13 -29.82 9.24
CA ALA A 371 -16.34 -29.35 9.89
C ALA A 371 -17.04 -30.44 10.71
N VAL A 372 -17.05 -31.69 10.20
CA VAL A 372 -17.59 -32.85 10.91
C VAL A 372 -16.87 -33.09 12.24
N LYS A 373 -15.54 -33.14 12.22
CA LYS A 373 -14.73 -33.32 13.44
C LYS A 373 -15.00 -32.20 14.45
N ARG A 374 -15.03 -30.95 14.00
CA ARG A 374 -15.26 -29.78 14.86
C ARG A 374 -16.66 -29.78 15.45
N PHE A 375 -17.68 -30.16 14.67
CA PHE A 375 -19.05 -30.33 15.18
C PHE A 375 -19.07 -31.34 16.35
N LEU A 376 -18.39 -32.48 16.20
CA LEU A 376 -18.30 -33.47 17.27
C LEU A 376 -17.53 -32.94 18.48
N GLU A 377 -16.49 -32.12 18.30
CA GLU A 377 -15.72 -31.52 19.41
C GLU A 377 -16.51 -30.43 20.16
N ASN A 378 -17.26 -29.59 19.44
CA ASN A 378 -18.02 -28.47 20.01
C ASN A 378 -19.24 -28.91 20.82
N TYR A 379 -19.83 -30.06 20.49
CA TYR A 379 -21.04 -30.56 21.14
C TYR A 379 -20.77 -31.82 21.97
N SER A 380 -21.29 -31.84 23.18
CA SER A 380 -21.23 -33.02 24.06
C SER A 380 -21.98 -34.20 23.41
N LEU A 381 -21.62 -35.44 23.77
CA LEU A 381 -22.22 -36.64 23.17
C LEU A 381 -23.75 -36.66 23.25
N SER A 382 -24.35 -36.10 24.31
CA SER A 382 -25.81 -36.02 24.47
C SER A 382 -26.46 -34.91 23.64
N ASP A 383 -25.70 -33.88 23.27
CA ASP A 383 -26.24 -32.65 22.67
C ASP A 383 -26.08 -32.64 21.14
N ARG A 384 -25.20 -33.48 20.58
CA ARG A 384 -24.93 -33.57 19.15
C ARG A 384 -26.19 -33.85 18.32
N SER A 385 -26.98 -34.86 18.71
CA SER A 385 -28.21 -35.22 18.02
C SER A 385 -29.27 -34.12 18.16
N ILE A 386 -29.42 -33.57 19.36
CA ILE A 386 -30.35 -32.46 19.66
C ILE A 386 -30.04 -31.24 18.79
N ARG A 387 -28.77 -30.86 18.68
CA ARG A 387 -28.38 -29.71 17.86
C ARG A 387 -28.56 -29.97 16.37
N LEU A 388 -28.18 -31.14 15.86
CA LEU A 388 -28.42 -31.48 14.45
C LEU A 388 -29.91 -31.47 14.11
N GLU A 389 -30.76 -31.98 15.00
CA GLU A 389 -32.21 -31.89 14.85
C GLU A 389 -32.69 -30.43 14.79
N GLN A 390 -32.10 -29.56 15.62
CA GLN A 390 -32.41 -28.13 15.59
C GLN A 390 -31.94 -27.46 14.29
N ILE A 391 -30.74 -27.77 13.80
CA ILE A 391 -30.22 -27.26 12.52
C ILE A 391 -31.10 -27.71 11.36
N LEU A 392 -31.52 -28.98 11.34
CA LEU A 392 -32.44 -29.49 10.33
C LEU A 392 -33.78 -28.74 10.34
N LYS A 393 -34.33 -28.42 11.53
CA LYS A 393 -35.53 -27.59 11.67
C LYS A 393 -35.31 -26.15 11.22
N GLU A 394 -34.16 -25.56 11.53
CA GLU A 394 -33.77 -24.21 11.08
C GLU A 394 -33.59 -24.15 9.55
N ALA A 395 -33.28 -25.29 8.91
CA ALA A 395 -33.16 -25.46 7.47
C ALA A 395 -34.49 -25.81 6.76
N GLU A 396 -35.60 -26.00 7.48
CA GLU A 396 -36.92 -26.24 6.89
C GLU A 396 -37.45 -24.99 6.13
N ALA A 397 -38.46 -25.19 5.28
CA ALA A 397 -39.08 -24.10 4.54
C ALA A 397 -39.69 -23.03 5.46
N LEU A 398 -39.30 -21.76 5.25
CA LEU A 398 -39.83 -20.57 5.94
C LEU A 398 -41.36 -20.42 5.88
N LEU A 399 -42.02 -21.04 4.89
CA LEU A 399 -43.47 -20.97 4.70
C LEU A 399 -44.07 -22.38 4.74
N PRO A 400 -45.02 -22.66 5.64
CA PRO A 400 -45.67 -23.95 5.70
C PRO A 400 -46.52 -24.18 4.44
N LEU A 401 -46.20 -25.23 3.69
CA LEU A 401 -46.99 -25.65 2.54
C LEU A 401 -48.28 -26.32 3.02
N ASN A 402 -49.43 -25.88 2.51
CA ASN A 402 -50.71 -26.54 2.79
C ASN A 402 -50.85 -27.82 1.94
N THR A 403 -50.25 -28.91 2.42
CA THR A 403 -50.30 -30.25 1.79
C THR A 403 -51.69 -30.89 1.84
N THR A 404 -52.61 -30.35 2.63
CA THR A 404 -54.00 -30.83 2.76
C THR A 404 -54.97 -30.22 1.75
N ALA A 405 -54.51 -29.29 0.91
CA ALA A 405 -55.34 -28.69 -0.12
C ALA A 405 -55.79 -29.76 -1.15
N PRO A 406 -57.08 -29.79 -1.56
CA PRO A 406 -57.61 -30.84 -2.44
C PRO A 406 -57.01 -30.85 -3.86
N TYR A 407 -56.26 -29.81 -4.21
CA TYR A 407 -55.51 -29.67 -5.46
C TYR A 407 -53.99 -29.89 -5.29
N PHE A 408 -53.50 -30.12 -4.06
CA PHE A 408 -52.09 -30.45 -3.83
C PHE A 408 -51.80 -31.88 -4.32
N TYR A 409 -51.02 -31.98 -5.39
CA TYR A 409 -50.53 -33.28 -5.87
C TYR A 409 -49.24 -33.65 -5.15
N ASN A 410 -49.35 -34.62 -4.23
CA ASN A 410 -48.24 -35.12 -3.41
C ASN A 410 -47.38 -36.10 -4.22
N ASP A 411 -46.25 -35.62 -4.74
CA ASP A 411 -45.27 -36.41 -5.50
C ASP A 411 -43.93 -36.47 -4.75
N PRO A 412 -43.26 -37.64 -4.65
CA PRO A 412 -41.98 -37.77 -3.95
C PRO A 412 -40.85 -36.89 -4.49
N GLY A 413 -40.89 -36.47 -5.77
CA GLY A 413 -39.90 -35.57 -6.36
C GLY A 413 -40.10 -34.09 -6.01
N LYS A 414 -41.14 -33.73 -5.26
CA LYS A 414 -41.42 -32.36 -4.80
C LYS A 414 -40.83 -32.03 -3.43
N ASN A 415 -40.22 -32.99 -2.73
CA ASN A 415 -39.44 -32.74 -1.53
C ASN A 415 -38.07 -33.43 -1.70
N VAL A 416 -37.00 -32.66 -1.67
CA VAL A 416 -35.63 -33.17 -1.71
C VAL A 416 -34.87 -32.64 -0.52
N GLU A 417 -34.45 -33.55 0.35
CA GLU A 417 -33.59 -33.28 1.49
C GLU A 417 -32.21 -33.90 1.21
N ILE A 418 -31.16 -33.09 1.27
CA ILE A 418 -29.78 -33.50 1.02
C ILE A 418 -28.90 -32.99 2.15
N ILE A 419 -28.06 -33.87 2.69
CA ILE A 419 -26.99 -33.50 3.62
C ILE A 419 -25.65 -33.77 2.93
N GLY A 420 -24.94 -32.70 2.61
CA GLY A 420 -23.63 -32.71 1.98
C GLY A 420 -22.50 -32.59 3.01
N PHE A 421 -21.55 -33.53 3.03
CA PHE A 421 -20.32 -33.39 3.82
C PHE A 421 -19.18 -34.18 3.16
N LYS A 422 -17.93 -33.91 3.52
CA LYS A 422 -16.81 -34.71 2.99
C LYS A 422 -16.86 -36.13 3.53
N ASP A 423 -17.14 -37.06 2.64
CA ASP A 423 -17.22 -38.47 2.97
C ASP A 423 -15.83 -39.12 2.88
N VAL A 424 -15.18 -39.29 4.03
CA VAL A 424 -13.88 -39.96 4.18
C VAL A 424 -14.00 -41.05 5.23
N ASP A 425 -13.28 -42.15 5.01
CA ASP A 425 -13.25 -43.32 5.90
C ASP A 425 -12.46 -43.05 7.20
N ASN A 426 -12.94 -42.09 8.01
CA ASN A 426 -12.39 -41.79 9.32
C ASN A 426 -13.43 -42.00 10.44
N ARG A 427 -12.95 -42.06 11.68
CA ARG A 427 -13.78 -42.37 12.85
C ARG A 427 -14.83 -41.29 13.08
N GLU A 428 -14.46 -40.04 12.86
CA GLU A 428 -15.29 -38.85 13.05
C GLU A 428 -16.49 -38.86 12.10
N VAL A 429 -16.27 -39.10 10.80
CA VAL A 429 -17.34 -39.22 9.79
C VAL A 429 -18.22 -40.44 10.06
N THR A 430 -17.65 -41.55 10.55
CA THR A 430 -18.43 -42.72 10.93
C THR A 430 -19.38 -42.40 12.09
N GLN A 431 -18.89 -41.72 13.13
CA GLN A 431 -19.71 -41.26 14.26
C GLN A 431 -20.78 -40.26 13.83
N PHE A 432 -20.44 -39.34 12.93
CA PHE A 432 -21.39 -38.37 12.39
C PHE A 432 -22.52 -39.05 11.59
N LYS A 433 -22.17 -40.00 10.72
CA LYS A 433 -23.13 -40.86 10.02
C LYS A 433 -24.01 -41.65 11.00
N GLU A 434 -23.43 -42.23 12.04
CA GLU A 434 -24.19 -42.94 13.07
C GLU A 434 -25.25 -42.06 13.74
N ILE A 435 -24.94 -40.80 14.05
CA ILE A 435 -25.91 -39.85 14.61
C ILE A 435 -27.03 -39.56 13.58
N LEU A 436 -26.68 -39.30 12.32
CA LEU A 436 -27.68 -39.05 11.27
C LEU A 436 -28.60 -40.26 11.04
N PHE A 437 -28.04 -41.48 11.00
CA PHE A 437 -28.79 -42.71 10.76
C PHE A 437 -29.60 -43.19 11.95
N ASN A 438 -28.95 -43.36 13.10
CA ASN A 438 -29.53 -44.07 14.24
C ASN A 438 -30.32 -43.15 15.17
N ASP A 439 -29.85 -41.91 15.36
CA ASP A 439 -30.47 -40.99 16.30
C ASP A 439 -31.53 -40.12 15.62
N LEU A 440 -31.29 -39.71 14.36
CA LEU A 440 -32.17 -38.80 13.61
C LEU A 440 -33.01 -39.48 12.51
N GLY A 441 -32.69 -40.73 12.15
CA GLY A 441 -33.47 -41.49 11.17
C GLY A 441 -33.33 -41.01 9.72
N ILE A 442 -32.26 -40.29 9.39
CA ILE A 442 -31.98 -39.79 8.04
C ILE A 442 -31.51 -40.96 7.14
N PRO A 443 -32.16 -41.21 6.00
CA PRO A 443 -31.81 -42.31 5.11
C PRO A 443 -30.57 -42.00 4.23
N ASP A 444 -29.83 -43.04 3.84
CA ASP A 444 -28.51 -42.92 3.18
C ASP A 444 -28.59 -42.26 1.81
N ASN A 445 -29.73 -42.39 1.14
CA ASN A 445 -29.99 -41.76 -0.15
C ASN A 445 -29.98 -40.22 -0.09
N GLN A 446 -30.20 -39.62 1.08
CA GLN A 446 -30.14 -38.18 1.32
C GLN A 446 -28.73 -37.69 1.62
N LEU A 447 -27.79 -38.57 1.98
CA LEU A 447 -26.40 -38.18 2.22
C LEU A 447 -25.65 -38.05 0.88
N LYS A 448 -24.87 -36.99 0.72
CA LYS A 448 -24.05 -36.74 -0.46
C LYS A 448 -22.63 -36.35 -0.07
N ALA A 449 -21.67 -36.96 -0.75
CA ALA A 449 -20.27 -36.59 -0.60
C ALA A 449 -19.96 -35.28 -1.34
N ILE A 450 -19.33 -34.33 -0.65
CA ILE A 450 -18.76 -33.10 -1.24
C ILE A 450 -17.24 -33.10 -1.12
N GLN A 451 -16.57 -32.15 -1.79
CA GLN A 451 -15.10 -32.06 -1.78
C GLN A 451 -14.56 -31.21 -0.61
N ALA A 452 -15.33 -30.22 -0.16
CA ALA A 452 -14.93 -29.28 0.88
C ALA A 452 -14.90 -29.96 2.26
N GLU A 453 -13.81 -29.76 3.02
CA GLU A 453 -13.63 -30.31 4.37
C GLU A 453 -14.25 -29.44 5.45
N ASP A 454 -14.41 -28.15 5.16
CA ASP A 454 -14.70 -27.06 6.07
C ASP A 454 -16.19 -26.70 6.17
N GLU A 455 -17.06 -27.45 5.49
CA GLU A 455 -18.51 -27.22 5.50
C GLU A 455 -19.33 -28.52 5.63
N ILE A 456 -20.53 -28.36 6.19
CA ILE A 456 -21.62 -29.35 6.16
C ILE A 456 -22.84 -28.61 5.61
N ILE A 457 -23.38 -29.09 4.49
CA ILE A 457 -24.46 -28.42 3.76
C ILE A 457 -25.77 -29.16 4.01
N PHE A 458 -26.80 -28.44 4.42
CA PHE A 458 -28.16 -28.94 4.51
C PHE A 458 -29.00 -28.27 3.43
N VAL A 459 -29.60 -29.05 2.54
CA VAL A 459 -30.46 -28.57 1.45
C VAL A 459 -31.83 -29.20 1.60
N CYS A 460 -32.85 -28.37 1.79
CA CYS A 460 -34.25 -28.77 1.78
C CYS A 460 -34.96 -28.02 0.66
N GLU A 461 -35.31 -28.72 -0.42
CA GLU A 461 -36.05 -28.16 -1.55
C GLU A 461 -37.49 -28.64 -1.52
N TYR A 462 -38.43 -27.68 -1.50
CA TYR A 462 -39.87 -27.95 -1.55
C TYR A 462 -40.49 -27.38 -2.83
N ALA A 463 -41.35 -28.19 -3.47
CA ALA A 463 -42.06 -27.88 -4.70
C ALA A 463 -41.10 -27.46 -5.83
N ALA A 464 -40.58 -28.45 -6.56
CA ALA A 464 -39.73 -28.30 -7.75
C ALA A 464 -40.02 -27.00 -8.53
N PHE A 465 -39.16 -26.00 -8.34
CA PHE A 465 -39.17 -24.78 -9.13
C PHE A 465 -38.07 -24.92 -10.18
N PRO A 466 -38.37 -25.24 -11.46
CA PRO A 466 -37.31 -25.46 -12.41
C PRO A 466 -36.80 -24.12 -12.93
N LEU A 467 -35.59 -23.77 -12.46
CA LEU A 467 -34.50 -23.21 -13.26
C LEU A 467 -34.54 -21.69 -13.55
N ARG A 468 -34.24 -20.89 -12.52
CA ARG A 468 -33.59 -19.57 -12.71
C ARG A 468 -32.06 -19.63 -12.79
N LEU A 469 -31.48 -20.81 -12.90
CA LEU A 469 -30.03 -20.99 -12.93
C LEU A 469 -29.69 -22.03 -14.01
N ILE A 470 -28.75 -21.67 -14.90
CA ILE A 470 -27.87 -22.52 -15.75
C ILE A 470 -27.86 -22.14 -17.25
N GLN A 471 -26.65 -21.99 -17.80
CA GLN A 471 -26.33 -21.81 -19.24
C GLN A 471 -26.56 -23.11 -20.04
N GLY A 472 -27.10 -23.04 -21.28
CA GLY A 472 -27.28 -24.20 -22.17
C GLY A 472 -28.71 -24.45 -22.73
N LEU A 473 -29.40 -23.39 -23.12
CA LEU A 473 -30.84 -23.36 -23.48
C LEU A 473 -31.35 -24.42 -24.48
N THR A 474 -30.54 -24.86 -25.45
CA THR A 474 -31.02 -25.74 -26.53
C THR A 474 -31.26 -27.19 -26.08
N GLN A 475 -30.40 -27.72 -25.20
CA GLN A 475 -30.56 -29.07 -24.64
C GLN A 475 -31.72 -29.12 -23.64
N MET A 476 -31.93 -28.05 -22.89
CA MET A 476 -33.05 -27.93 -21.97
C MET A 476 -34.40 -27.83 -22.68
N ARG A 477 -34.49 -27.17 -23.85
CA ARG A 477 -35.72 -27.19 -24.66
C ARG A 477 -36.18 -28.61 -24.96
N GLN A 478 -35.25 -29.53 -25.22
CA GLN A 478 -35.57 -30.93 -25.47
C GLN A 478 -36.03 -31.67 -24.21
N HIS A 479 -35.44 -31.40 -23.04
CA HIS A 479 -35.88 -31.97 -21.77
C HIS A 479 -37.24 -31.42 -21.32
N TYR A 480 -37.46 -30.11 -21.50
CA TYR A 480 -38.72 -29.43 -21.23
C TYR A 480 -39.85 -29.94 -22.13
N LEU A 481 -39.63 -30.04 -23.45
CA LEU A 481 -40.61 -30.63 -24.38
C LEU A 481 -40.89 -32.10 -24.07
N ARG A 482 -39.86 -32.86 -23.66
CA ARG A 482 -40.02 -34.26 -23.23
C ARG A 482 -40.87 -34.35 -21.96
N GLN A 483 -40.65 -33.49 -20.96
CA GLN A 483 -41.47 -33.43 -19.74
C GLN A 483 -42.92 -32.98 -20.03
N LYS A 484 -43.11 -31.98 -20.90
CA LYS A 484 -44.43 -31.52 -21.35
C LYS A 484 -45.24 -32.62 -22.07
N SER A 485 -44.56 -33.56 -22.74
CA SER A 485 -45.19 -34.68 -23.44
C SER A 485 -45.57 -35.86 -22.54
N TYR A 486 -45.07 -35.90 -21.29
CA TYR A 486 -45.53 -36.87 -20.29
C TYR A 486 -46.79 -36.33 -19.61
N SER A 487 -47.86 -37.14 -19.55
CA SER A 487 -49.15 -36.77 -18.95
C SER A 487 -49.11 -36.49 -17.42
N THR A 488 -47.92 -36.47 -16.82
CA THR A 488 -47.66 -36.36 -15.38
C THR A 488 -46.85 -35.13 -14.97
N GLY A 489 -46.35 -34.33 -15.94
CA GLY A 489 -45.57 -33.13 -15.65
C GLY A 489 -46.45 -31.90 -15.43
N PHE A 490 -46.79 -31.59 -14.18
CA PHE A 490 -47.56 -30.38 -13.84
C PHE A 490 -46.63 -29.24 -13.43
N LEU A 491 -46.70 -28.11 -14.15
CA LEU A 491 -45.96 -26.88 -13.84
C LEU A 491 -46.62 -26.01 -12.76
N HIS A 492 -47.84 -26.38 -12.33
CA HIS A 492 -48.61 -25.65 -11.33
C HIS A 492 -49.45 -26.60 -10.47
N ASN A 493 -49.83 -26.14 -9.28
CA ASN A 493 -50.65 -26.89 -8.32
C ASN A 493 -52.15 -26.93 -8.67
N ASP A 494 -52.61 -26.16 -9.65
CA ASP A 494 -53.96 -26.26 -10.23
C ASP A 494 -53.85 -26.80 -11.65
N TYR A 495 -54.36 -28.02 -11.87
CA TYR A 495 -54.31 -28.72 -13.16
C TYR A 495 -55.20 -28.09 -14.24
N ARG A 496 -56.07 -27.14 -13.88
CA ARG A 496 -56.99 -26.44 -14.80
C ARG A 496 -56.38 -25.18 -15.40
N VAL A 497 -55.32 -24.65 -14.78
CA VAL A 497 -54.67 -23.43 -15.25
C VAL A 497 -53.64 -23.81 -16.31
N ILE A 498 -53.92 -23.41 -17.55
CA ILE A 498 -52.97 -23.50 -18.65
C ILE A 498 -52.09 -22.26 -18.58
N PHE A 499 -50.82 -22.43 -18.22
CA PHE A 499 -49.87 -21.33 -18.29
C PHE A 499 -49.37 -21.15 -19.73
N PRO A 500 -49.09 -19.89 -20.14
CA PRO A 500 -48.24 -19.64 -21.28
C PRO A 500 -46.94 -20.43 -21.15
N ASP A 501 -46.49 -21.00 -22.25
CA ASP A 501 -45.32 -21.84 -22.30
C ASP A 501 -44.10 -21.04 -21.81
N ILE A 502 -43.35 -21.61 -20.86
CA ILE A 502 -42.15 -20.98 -20.29
C ILE A 502 -41.12 -20.70 -21.39
N ILE A 503 -41.14 -21.49 -22.47
CA ILE A 503 -40.38 -21.24 -23.69
C ILE A 503 -41.38 -20.96 -24.81
N PRO A 504 -41.71 -19.68 -25.09
CA PRO A 504 -42.68 -19.37 -26.12
C PRO A 504 -42.18 -19.84 -27.49
N PRO A 505 -43.10 -20.10 -28.43
CA PRO A 505 -42.78 -20.38 -29.83
C PRO A 505 -41.93 -19.27 -30.46
N ASP A 506 -41.25 -19.57 -31.57
CA ASP A 506 -40.36 -18.61 -32.23
C ASP A 506 -41.12 -17.32 -32.58
N ALA A 507 -40.50 -16.15 -32.36
CA ALA A 507 -41.16 -14.86 -32.55
C ALA A 507 -41.67 -14.64 -33.99
N GLN A 508 -41.02 -15.25 -35.00
CA GLN A 508 -41.48 -15.21 -36.38
C GLN A 508 -42.72 -16.08 -36.59
N GLU A 509 -42.78 -17.26 -35.95
CA GLU A 509 -43.94 -18.16 -35.98
C GLU A 509 -45.14 -17.52 -35.25
N MET A 510 -44.91 -16.89 -34.10
CA MET A 510 -45.95 -16.14 -33.37
C MET A 510 -46.52 -14.99 -34.20
N LYS A 511 -45.67 -14.23 -34.89
CA LYS A 511 -46.12 -13.15 -35.77
C LYS A 511 -46.98 -13.65 -36.93
N GLN A 512 -46.60 -14.77 -37.57
CA GLN A 512 -47.40 -15.38 -38.64
C GLN A 512 -48.77 -15.84 -38.14
N LEU A 513 -48.85 -16.36 -36.92
CA LEU A 513 -50.12 -16.78 -36.33
C LEU A 513 -50.98 -15.59 -35.91
N GLN A 514 -50.39 -14.49 -35.45
CA GLN A 514 -51.12 -13.23 -35.21
C GLN A 514 -51.81 -12.72 -36.48
N ASP A 515 -51.11 -12.79 -37.62
CA ASP A 515 -51.63 -12.40 -38.94
C ASP A 515 -52.79 -13.32 -39.43
N ILE A 516 -53.05 -14.44 -38.76
CA ILE A 516 -54.17 -15.36 -39.03
C ILE A 516 -55.26 -15.23 -37.95
N PHE A 517 -54.86 -15.22 -36.68
CA PHE A 517 -55.74 -15.23 -35.52
C PHE A 517 -56.54 -13.93 -35.37
N TYR A 518 -55.88 -12.77 -35.46
CA TYR A 518 -56.59 -11.49 -35.30
C TYR A 518 -57.60 -11.22 -36.42
N PRO A 519 -57.29 -11.46 -37.70
CA PRO A 519 -58.31 -11.40 -38.75
C PRO A 519 -59.43 -12.42 -38.56
N SER A 520 -59.13 -13.65 -38.12
CA SER A 520 -60.16 -14.66 -37.83
C SER A 520 -61.12 -14.21 -36.74
N LEU A 521 -60.61 -13.55 -35.70
CA LEU A 521 -61.43 -12.98 -34.63
C LEU A 521 -62.25 -11.78 -35.13
N ALA A 522 -61.63 -10.89 -35.91
CA ALA A 522 -62.28 -9.70 -36.48
C ALA A 522 -63.40 -10.03 -37.47
N PHE A 523 -63.24 -11.10 -38.26
CA PHE A 523 -64.24 -11.57 -39.22
C PHE A 523 -65.27 -12.54 -38.62
N GLY A 524 -65.23 -12.79 -37.30
CA GLY A 524 -66.20 -13.65 -36.62
C GLY A 524 -66.06 -15.15 -36.96
N LEU A 525 -64.90 -15.58 -37.44
CA LEU A 525 -64.60 -16.97 -37.80
C LEU A 525 -64.22 -17.84 -36.59
N LEU A 526 -64.24 -17.25 -35.39
CA LEU A 526 -63.95 -17.85 -34.08
C LEU A 526 -65.08 -17.53 -33.09
N PRO A 527 -66.25 -18.19 -33.17
CA PRO A 527 -67.38 -17.94 -32.28
C PRO A 527 -67.00 -18.14 -30.80
N TYR A 528 -67.47 -17.24 -29.94
CA TYR A 528 -67.25 -17.33 -28.49
C TYR A 528 -68.39 -18.11 -27.82
N ASN A 529 -68.06 -19.19 -27.12
CA ASN A 529 -69.03 -19.97 -26.35
C ASN A 529 -69.18 -19.40 -24.93
N GLN A 530 -70.36 -18.85 -24.64
CA GLN A 530 -70.66 -18.22 -23.34
C GLN A 530 -70.72 -19.20 -22.16
N GLN A 531 -70.89 -20.50 -22.40
CA GLN A 531 -70.95 -21.52 -21.34
C GLN A 531 -69.57 -21.99 -20.90
N THR A 532 -68.61 -22.09 -21.83
CA THR A 532 -67.25 -22.57 -21.55
C THR A 532 -66.25 -21.43 -21.37
N GLY A 533 -66.56 -20.21 -21.84
CA GLY A 533 -65.66 -19.06 -21.79
C GLY A 533 -64.52 -19.12 -22.81
N LEU A 534 -64.66 -19.97 -23.83
CA LEU A 534 -63.64 -20.29 -24.84
C LEU A 534 -64.14 -19.98 -26.26
N HIS A 535 -63.22 -19.75 -27.19
CA HIS A 535 -63.54 -19.64 -28.61
C HIS A 535 -63.59 -21.03 -29.26
N GLU A 536 -64.61 -21.31 -30.04
CA GLU A 536 -64.74 -22.58 -30.77
C GLU A 536 -64.23 -22.41 -32.19
N LEU A 537 -63.50 -23.41 -32.68
CA LEU A 537 -63.01 -23.46 -34.03
C LEU A 537 -63.40 -24.78 -34.65
N GLU A 538 -64.16 -24.67 -35.74
CA GLU A 538 -64.47 -25.76 -36.63
C GLU A 538 -63.49 -25.78 -37.81
N TYR A 539 -62.87 -26.93 -38.08
CA TYR A 539 -62.05 -27.15 -39.26
C TYR A 539 -62.24 -28.56 -39.82
N TYR A 540 -62.08 -28.69 -41.14
CA TYR A 540 -62.20 -29.98 -41.82
C TYR A 540 -60.85 -30.69 -41.89
N GLU A 541 -60.74 -31.84 -41.22
CA GLU A 541 -59.54 -32.67 -41.18
C GLU A 541 -59.49 -33.60 -42.41
N ARG A 542 -58.75 -33.20 -43.45
CA ARG A 542 -58.66 -33.92 -44.74
C ARG A 542 -58.22 -35.38 -44.62
N LEU A 543 -57.45 -35.72 -43.59
CA LEU A 543 -56.95 -37.09 -43.37
C LEU A 543 -58.03 -38.03 -42.81
N ARG A 544 -59.00 -37.48 -42.06
CA ARG A 544 -60.07 -38.25 -41.41
C ARG A 544 -61.44 -38.07 -42.07
N ASP A 545 -61.54 -37.15 -43.04
CA ASP A 545 -62.80 -36.80 -43.72
C ASP A 545 -63.90 -36.40 -42.72
N THR A 546 -63.54 -35.64 -41.68
CA THR A 546 -64.45 -35.19 -40.62
C THR A 546 -64.22 -33.73 -40.26
N HIS A 547 -65.30 -33.03 -39.89
CA HIS A 547 -65.24 -31.75 -39.21
C HIS A 547 -64.88 -31.96 -37.73
N GLN A 548 -63.82 -31.30 -37.27
CA GLN A 548 -63.35 -31.31 -35.89
C GLN A 548 -63.62 -29.95 -35.25
N ILE A 549 -64.05 -29.97 -33.99
CA ILE A 549 -64.24 -28.77 -33.17
C ILE A 549 -63.16 -28.75 -32.10
N ASN A 550 -62.31 -27.73 -32.12
CA ASN A 550 -61.33 -27.45 -31.08
C ASN A 550 -61.70 -26.15 -30.34
N THR A 551 -61.24 -26.01 -29.09
CA THR A 551 -61.44 -24.80 -28.29
C THR A 551 -60.14 -24.02 -28.10
N LEU A 552 -60.25 -22.69 -28.06
CA LEU A 552 -59.15 -21.76 -27.81
C LEU A 552 -59.44 -20.90 -26.56
N SER A 553 -58.38 -20.56 -25.82
CA SER A 553 -58.45 -19.62 -24.69
C SER A 553 -59.03 -18.25 -25.13
N SER A 554 -59.72 -17.58 -24.20
CA SER A 554 -60.14 -16.19 -24.37
C SER A 554 -59.00 -15.20 -24.09
N VAL A 555 -57.89 -15.66 -23.51
CA VAL A 555 -56.64 -14.91 -23.38
C VAL A 555 -55.83 -15.07 -24.67
N TRP A 556 -55.53 -13.95 -25.34
CA TRP A 556 -54.96 -13.97 -26.69
C TRP A 556 -53.59 -14.64 -26.78
N ASP A 557 -52.72 -14.43 -25.80
CA ASP A 557 -51.38 -15.01 -25.80
C ASP A 557 -51.44 -16.54 -25.67
N GLU A 558 -52.32 -17.04 -24.80
CA GLU A 558 -52.57 -18.47 -24.63
C GLU A 558 -53.21 -19.10 -25.89
N ALA A 559 -54.13 -18.39 -26.55
CA ALA A 559 -54.78 -18.86 -27.77
C ALA A 559 -53.78 -18.97 -28.95
N LEU A 560 -52.85 -18.03 -29.08
CA LEU A 560 -51.80 -18.06 -30.10
C LEU A 560 -50.83 -19.23 -29.87
N GLU A 561 -50.47 -19.51 -28.61
CA GLU A 561 -49.65 -20.67 -28.28
C GLU A 561 -50.38 -22.01 -28.46
N GLN A 562 -51.69 -22.06 -28.20
CA GLN A 562 -52.51 -23.23 -28.51
C GLN A 562 -52.55 -23.50 -30.03
N LEU A 563 -52.63 -22.45 -30.85
CA LEU A 563 -52.58 -22.54 -32.31
C LEU A 563 -51.26 -23.10 -32.85
N VAL A 564 -50.13 -22.82 -32.20
CA VAL A 564 -48.82 -23.39 -32.59
C VAL A 564 -48.82 -24.92 -32.54
N ASN A 565 -49.53 -25.49 -31.56
CA ASN A 565 -49.57 -26.94 -31.33
C ASN A 565 -50.56 -27.66 -32.26
N VAL A 566 -51.38 -26.93 -33.04
CA VAL A 566 -52.37 -27.48 -33.97
C VAL A 566 -52.17 -26.87 -35.36
N LYS A 567 -51.05 -27.21 -36.04
CA LYS A 567 -50.66 -26.56 -37.31
C LYS A 567 -51.70 -26.68 -38.44
N ASP A 568 -52.49 -27.76 -38.44
CA ASP A 568 -53.58 -27.96 -39.41
C ASP A 568 -54.67 -26.88 -39.30
N MET A 569 -54.84 -26.32 -38.10
CA MET A 569 -55.80 -25.26 -37.76
C MET A 569 -55.42 -23.91 -38.39
N ALA A 570 -54.15 -23.53 -38.32
CA ALA A 570 -53.62 -22.30 -38.92
C ALA A 570 -53.74 -22.33 -40.45
N VAL A 571 -53.50 -23.49 -41.07
CA VAL A 571 -53.62 -23.70 -42.51
C VAL A 571 -55.09 -23.64 -42.97
N ALA A 572 -56.00 -24.23 -42.19
CA ALA A 572 -57.43 -24.18 -42.48
C ALA A 572 -57.98 -22.74 -42.47
N LYS A 573 -57.67 -21.95 -41.43
CA LYS A 573 -58.13 -20.56 -41.31
C LYS A 573 -57.47 -19.62 -42.31
N THR A 574 -56.20 -19.83 -42.65
CA THR A 574 -55.55 -19.08 -43.75
C THR A 574 -56.28 -19.30 -45.08
N SER A 575 -56.71 -20.54 -45.35
CA SER A 575 -57.43 -20.89 -46.57
C SER A 575 -58.84 -20.29 -46.59
N GLU A 576 -59.53 -20.28 -45.45
CA GLU A 576 -60.87 -19.73 -45.28
C GLU A 576 -60.90 -18.19 -45.36
N ILE A 577 -59.89 -17.51 -44.81
CA ILE A 577 -59.69 -16.06 -44.97
C ILE A 577 -59.48 -15.72 -46.44
N ARG A 578 -58.59 -16.44 -47.14
CA ARG A 578 -58.27 -16.19 -48.56
C ARG A 578 -59.45 -16.49 -49.50
N SER A 579 -60.29 -17.48 -49.18
CA SER A 579 -61.49 -17.78 -49.97
C SER A 579 -62.62 -16.77 -49.75
N SER A 580 -62.77 -16.30 -48.51
CA SER A 580 -63.87 -15.40 -48.13
C SER A 580 -63.55 -13.93 -48.41
N TYR A 581 -62.26 -13.56 -48.42
CA TYR A 581 -61.78 -12.18 -48.60
C TYR A 581 -60.52 -12.13 -49.49
N PRO A 582 -60.66 -12.18 -50.83
CA PRO A 582 -59.54 -12.37 -51.77
C PRO A 582 -58.54 -11.21 -51.88
N ARG A 583 -58.81 -10.08 -51.20
CA ARG A 583 -57.93 -8.90 -51.16
C ARG A 583 -57.11 -8.80 -49.86
N TYR A 584 -57.20 -9.81 -49.00
CA TYR A 584 -56.45 -9.95 -47.75
C TYR A 584 -55.38 -11.05 -47.86
#